data_AF-A0A0R1J588-F1
#
_entry.id   AF-A0A0R1J588-F1
#
_cell.length_a   1.000
_cell.length_b   1.000
_cell.length_c   1.000
_cell.angle_alpha   90.00
_cell.angle_beta   90.00
_cell.angle_gamma   90.00
#
_symmetry.space_group_name_H-M   'P 1'
#
loop_
_entity.id
_entity.type
_entity.pdbx_description
1 polymer ?
#
loop_
_entity_poly.entity_id
_entity_poly.type
_entity_poly.pdbx_seq_one_letter_code
_entity_poly.pdbx_strand_id
1 'polypeptide(L)'
;MKRIFWIVLPMLMLVGCHHNKQQSVISKNKQRWNQETKKAEVKKSPSFGMMDYSNEPLTWHKFKKQNDSIILGTVIDYKKNKNQTMFPTTSVQVKVDKVLAGKKFSKYITTVFPSGFGYEDKIETNIEGNNADGISHKEYLYQKKSFPLPKIGSKFVTGIVKDQGKYQVSAPLFNFWTFNKGQLKLNNLDIRNIENDEKVDQLRDLTEFLNCKLNSSHNK
;
A
#
# COMPACT_ATOMS: atom_id res chain seq x y z
N MET A 1 58.28 40.54 1.89
CA MET A 1 56.84 40.43 2.17
C MET A 1 56.24 39.32 1.30
N LYS A 2 56.10 38.09 1.82
CA LYS A 2 55.50 36.96 1.10
C LYS A 2 54.14 36.67 1.74
N ARG A 3 53.06 36.87 0.98
CA ARG A 3 51.67 36.58 1.40
C ARG A 3 51.41 35.09 1.24
N ILE A 4 51.14 34.41 2.34
CA ILE A 4 50.69 33.01 2.36
C ILE A 4 49.16 33.05 2.29
N PHE A 5 48.60 32.65 1.15
CA PHE A 5 47.17 32.40 1.00
C PHE A 5 46.84 31.05 1.63
N TRP A 6 46.11 31.07 2.75
CA TRP A 6 45.47 29.88 3.29
C TRP A 6 44.26 29.52 2.42
N ILE A 7 44.37 28.42 1.67
CA ILE A 7 43.23 27.80 1.02
C ILE A 7 42.49 26.99 2.08
N VAL A 8 41.35 27.51 2.53
CA VAL A 8 40.38 26.75 3.34
C VAL A 8 39.69 25.76 2.40
N LEU A 9 40.01 24.48 2.55
CA LEU A 9 39.35 23.38 1.84
C LEU A 9 37.99 23.13 2.52
N PRO A 10 36.83 23.27 1.84
CA PRO A 10 35.55 22.92 2.45
C PRO A 10 35.41 21.39 2.38
N MET A 11 35.61 20.73 3.53
CA MET A 11 35.18 19.36 3.78
C MET A 11 33.64 19.32 3.81
N LEU A 12 33.01 19.27 2.64
CA LEU A 12 31.59 19.01 2.48
C LEU A 12 31.45 17.95 1.39
N MET A 13 30.61 16.94 1.66
CA MET A 13 30.07 15.91 0.75
C MET A 13 30.44 14.46 1.09
N LEU A 14 30.04 13.94 2.25
CA LEU A 14 29.95 12.47 2.45
C LEU A 14 28.68 12.04 3.22
N VAL A 15 27.52 12.62 2.91
CA VAL A 15 26.21 12.12 3.41
C VAL A 15 25.29 11.65 2.25
N GLY A 16 25.74 11.70 1.00
CA GLY A 16 24.90 11.45 -0.19
C GLY A 16 24.69 10.00 -0.62
N CYS A 17 25.43 9.01 -0.11
CA CYS A 17 25.45 7.67 -0.72
C CYS A 17 24.24 6.78 -0.37
N HIS A 18 23.60 6.96 0.78
CA HIS A 18 22.55 6.03 1.23
C HIS A 18 21.19 6.29 0.60
N HIS A 19 20.87 7.56 0.32
CA HIS A 19 19.59 7.94 -0.31
C HIS A 19 19.49 7.42 -1.75
N ASN A 20 20.61 7.45 -2.47
CA ASN A 20 20.68 7.09 -3.88
C ASN A 20 20.45 5.58 -4.11
N LYS A 21 20.95 4.73 -3.21
CA LYS A 21 20.79 3.27 -3.31
C LYS A 21 19.34 2.82 -3.14
N GLN A 22 18.63 3.36 -2.16
CA GLN A 22 17.23 2.98 -1.92
C GLN A 22 16.32 3.45 -3.06
N GLN A 23 16.53 4.68 -3.56
CA GLN A 23 15.77 5.25 -4.66
C GLN A 23 15.99 4.45 -5.96
N SER A 24 17.22 3.98 -6.18
CA SER A 24 17.55 3.05 -7.28
C SER A 24 16.78 1.73 -7.18
N VAL A 25 16.71 1.11 -5.99
CA VAL A 25 15.94 -0.13 -5.77
C VAL A 25 14.45 0.06 -6.04
N ILE A 26 13.85 1.13 -5.49
CA ILE A 26 12.44 1.46 -5.71
C ILE A 26 12.15 1.66 -7.20
N SER A 27 13.04 2.35 -7.92
CA SER A 27 12.89 2.59 -9.36
C SER A 27 12.92 1.28 -10.17
N LYS A 28 13.90 0.40 -9.88
CA LYS A 28 14.01 -0.93 -10.51
C LYS A 28 12.78 -1.79 -10.25
N ASN A 29 12.32 -1.85 -9.01
CA ASN A 29 11.14 -2.63 -8.63
C ASN A 29 9.87 -2.08 -9.30
N LYS A 30 9.71 -0.76 -9.35
CA LYS A 30 8.62 -0.09 -10.06
C LYS A 30 8.63 -0.41 -11.55
N GLN A 31 9.79 -0.36 -12.19
CA GLN A 31 9.93 -0.71 -13.61
C GLN A 31 9.53 -2.16 -13.87
N ARG A 32 10.04 -3.11 -13.06
CA ARG A 32 9.68 -4.53 -13.16
C ARG A 32 8.17 -4.75 -13.02
N TRP A 33 7.56 -4.22 -11.96
CA TRP A 33 6.11 -4.35 -11.74
C TRP A 33 5.28 -3.74 -12.87
N ASN A 34 5.70 -2.58 -13.40
CA ASN A 34 5.01 -1.95 -14.52
C ASN A 34 5.12 -2.79 -15.80
N GLN A 35 6.26 -3.44 -16.04
CA GLN A 35 6.43 -4.34 -17.18
C GLN A 35 5.52 -5.58 -17.07
N GLU A 36 5.39 -6.14 -15.87
CA GLU A 36 4.49 -7.27 -15.61
C GLU A 36 3.02 -6.88 -15.80
N THR A 37 2.60 -5.73 -15.25
CA THR A 37 1.21 -5.28 -15.32
C THR A 37 0.79 -4.78 -16.71
N LYS A 38 1.70 -4.20 -17.50
CA LYS A 38 1.43 -3.76 -18.88
C LYS A 38 1.09 -4.93 -19.82
N LYS A 39 1.60 -6.13 -19.54
CA LYS A 39 1.36 -7.34 -20.34
C LYS A 39 0.10 -8.09 -19.92
N ALA A 40 -0.48 -7.74 -18.78
CA ALA A 40 -1.57 -8.50 -18.18
C ALA A 40 -2.94 -8.03 -18.69
N GLU A 41 -3.85 -8.98 -18.93
CA GLU A 41 -5.26 -8.64 -19.09
C GLU A 41 -5.83 -8.23 -17.73
N VAL A 42 -6.54 -7.10 -17.69
CA VAL A 42 -7.08 -6.54 -16.45
C VAL A 42 -8.54 -6.96 -16.28
N LYS A 43 -8.84 -7.60 -15.15
CA LYS A 43 -10.22 -7.84 -14.71
C LYS A 43 -10.58 -6.86 -13.61
N LYS A 44 -11.64 -6.09 -13.82
CA LYS A 44 -12.23 -5.25 -12.77
C LYS A 44 -13.14 -6.16 -11.95
N SER A 45 -12.74 -6.45 -10.71
CA SER A 45 -13.62 -7.19 -9.80
C SER A 45 -14.65 -6.22 -9.22
N PRO A 46 -15.90 -6.67 -9.00
CA PRO A 46 -16.79 -5.94 -8.12
C PRO A 46 -16.08 -5.78 -6.78
N SER A 47 -16.19 -4.60 -6.21
CA SER A 47 -15.78 -4.39 -4.85
C SER A 47 -16.59 -5.33 -3.97
N PHE A 48 -15.96 -5.90 -2.93
CA PHE A 48 -16.73 -6.57 -1.90
C PHE A 48 -17.76 -5.57 -1.41
N GLY A 49 -19.04 -5.83 -1.72
CA GLY A 49 -20.14 -4.95 -1.33
C GLY A 49 -20.03 -4.71 0.16
N MET A 50 -20.26 -3.44 0.57
CA MET A 50 -20.28 -2.91 1.93
C MET A 50 -20.36 -3.99 3.02
N MET A 51 -19.27 -4.70 3.29
CA MET A 51 -19.27 -5.70 4.35
C MET A 51 -19.37 -4.90 5.63
N ASP A 52 -20.35 -5.28 6.43
CA ASP A 52 -20.77 -4.65 7.67
C ASP A 52 -19.64 -3.90 8.38
N TYR A 53 -19.73 -2.57 8.35
CA TYR A 53 -18.79 -1.65 9.01
C TYR A 53 -18.81 -1.76 10.56
N SER A 54 -19.58 -2.68 11.15
CA SER A 54 -19.85 -2.75 12.59
C SER A 54 -18.58 -2.80 13.45
N ASN A 55 -17.47 -3.33 12.94
CA ASN A 55 -16.23 -3.52 13.69
C ASN A 55 -15.06 -2.64 13.26
N GLU A 56 -15.28 -1.66 12.37
CA GLU A 56 -14.20 -0.88 11.77
C GLU A 56 -13.62 0.21 12.70
N PRO A 57 -12.31 0.50 12.62
CA PRO A 57 -11.63 1.52 13.43
C PRO A 57 -11.95 2.94 12.94
N LEU A 58 -13.22 3.36 13.03
CA LEU A 58 -13.69 4.65 12.53
C LEU A 58 -13.20 5.86 13.34
N THR A 59 -12.65 5.65 14.55
CA THR A 59 -12.10 6.72 15.39
C THR A 59 -10.65 6.46 15.75
N TRP A 60 -9.89 7.52 16.08
CA TRP A 60 -8.48 7.37 16.49
C TRP A 60 -8.30 6.46 17.70
N HIS A 61 -9.24 6.49 18.66
CA HIS A 61 -9.19 5.61 19.83
C HIS A 61 -9.35 4.14 19.42
N LYS A 62 -10.37 3.81 18.63
CA LYS A 62 -10.58 2.44 18.10
C LYS A 62 -9.41 1.99 17.24
N PHE A 63 -8.90 2.88 16.39
CA PHE A 63 -7.77 2.60 15.50
C PHE A 63 -6.50 2.24 16.29
N LYS A 64 -6.20 2.95 17.37
CA LYS A 64 -5.11 2.55 18.28
C LYS A 64 -5.37 1.22 18.99
N LYS A 65 -6.60 1.01 19.47
CA LYS A 65 -6.94 -0.17 20.27
C LYS A 65 -6.87 -1.47 19.46
N GLN A 66 -7.25 -1.42 18.18
CA GLN A 66 -7.31 -2.59 17.30
C GLN A 66 -5.97 -2.91 16.60
N ASN A 67 -4.92 -2.11 16.81
CA ASN A 67 -3.65 -2.26 16.10
C ASN A 67 -2.47 -2.27 17.06
N ASP A 68 -1.53 -3.19 16.86
CA ASP A 68 -0.28 -3.21 17.60
C ASP A 68 0.56 -1.95 17.33
N SER A 69 0.47 -1.44 16.10
CA SER A 69 1.13 -0.20 15.69
C SER A 69 0.39 0.47 14.54
N ILE A 70 0.50 1.78 14.47
CA ILE A 70 0.05 2.60 13.34
C ILE A 70 1.29 3.19 12.69
N ILE A 71 1.49 2.93 11.40
CA ILE A 71 2.72 3.27 10.71
C ILE A 71 2.47 4.23 9.54
N LEU A 72 3.46 5.10 9.28
CA LEU A 72 3.72 5.67 7.97
C LEU A 72 4.75 4.77 7.29
N GLY A 73 4.40 4.21 6.14
CA GLY A 73 5.27 3.31 5.38
C GLY A 73 5.44 3.76 3.94
N THR A 74 6.55 3.33 3.32
CA THR A 74 6.79 3.44 1.88
C THR A 74 6.74 2.06 1.25
N VAL A 75 5.99 1.90 0.16
CA VAL A 75 5.99 0.66 -0.64
C VAL A 75 7.33 0.51 -1.36
N ILE A 76 8.03 -0.59 -1.12
CA ILE A 76 9.35 -0.86 -1.70
C ILE A 76 9.27 -1.84 -2.85
N ASP A 77 8.45 -2.87 -2.72
CA ASP A 77 8.33 -3.91 -3.73
C ASP A 77 6.99 -4.63 -3.68
N TYR A 78 6.61 -5.18 -4.84
CA TYR A 78 5.52 -6.12 -5.00
C TYR A 78 6.04 -7.45 -5.52
N LYS A 79 5.50 -8.52 -4.94
CA LYS A 79 5.72 -9.88 -5.40
C LYS A 79 4.38 -10.55 -5.62
N LYS A 80 4.19 -11.08 -6.83
CA LYS A 80 3.05 -11.95 -7.15
C LYS A 80 3.04 -13.16 -6.22
N ASN A 81 1.88 -13.46 -5.66
CA ASN A 81 1.65 -14.74 -5.03
C ASN A 81 1.24 -15.72 -6.13
N LYS A 82 1.92 -16.88 -6.20
CA LYS A 82 1.71 -17.85 -7.28
C LYS A 82 0.45 -18.66 -7.04
N ASN A 83 -0.13 -19.17 -8.13
CA ASN A 83 -1.20 -20.18 -8.12
C ASN A 83 -2.42 -19.76 -7.29
N GLN A 84 -2.76 -18.46 -7.30
CA GLN A 84 -3.94 -17.97 -6.58
C GLN A 84 -5.14 -17.97 -7.51
N THR A 85 -6.16 -18.74 -7.14
CA THR A 85 -7.50 -18.70 -7.74
C THR A 85 -8.42 -17.95 -6.79
N MET A 86 -9.30 -17.09 -7.32
CA MET A 86 -10.24 -16.28 -6.53
C MET A 86 -9.57 -15.35 -5.51
N PHE A 87 -9.97 -14.08 -5.45
CA PHE A 87 -9.45 -13.07 -4.50
C PHE A 87 -7.91 -13.02 -4.36
N PRO A 88 -7.18 -12.81 -5.47
CA PRO A 88 -5.72 -12.80 -5.43
C PRO A 88 -5.19 -11.69 -4.53
N THR A 89 -3.98 -11.94 -4.05
CA THR A 89 -3.28 -11.10 -3.10
C THR A 89 -1.86 -10.85 -3.60
N THR A 90 -1.28 -9.72 -3.18
CA THR A 90 0.11 -9.37 -3.51
C THR A 90 0.91 -9.27 -2.24
N SER A 91 2.07 -9.95 -2.19
CA SER A 91 3.04 -9.76 -1.13
C SER A 91 3.73 -8.41 -1.31
N VAL A 92 3.82 -7.62 -0.24
CA VAL A 92 4.31 -6.25 -0.27
C VAL A 92 5.45 -6.09 0.72
N GLN A 93 6.57 -5.59 0.23
CA GLN A 93 7.65 -5.12 1.10
C GLN A 93 7.45 -3.64 1.40
N VAL A 94 7.46 -3.29 2.69
CA VAL A 94 7.21 -1.94 3.18
C VAL A 94 8.39 -1.50 4.02
N LYS A 95 8.93 -0.31 3.75
CA LYS A 95 9.83 0.36 4.69
C LYS A 95 8.97 1.15 5.68
N VAL A 96 9.11 0.90 6.98
CA VAL A 96 8.47 1.73 8.00
C VAL A 96 9.27 3.01 8.17
N ASP A 97 8.70 4.12 7.72
CA ASP A 97 9.31 5.45 7.82
C ASP A 97 9.09 6.04 9.22
N LYS A 98 7.90 5.83 9.79
CA LYS A 98 7.56 6.30 11.14
C LYS A 98 6.49 5.43 11.79
N VAL A 99 6.61 5.23 13.11
CA VAL A 99 5.52 4.71 13.95
C VAL A 99 4.76 5.89 14.56
N LEU A 100 3.48 6.04 14.21
CA LEU A 100 2.59 7.11 14.68
C LEU A 100 1.92 6.78 16.03
N ALA A 101 1.75 5.49 16.32
CA ALA A 101 1.31 4.96 17.61
C ALA A 101 1.74 3.49 17.75
N GLY A 102 1.88 3.01 18.99
CA GLY A 102 2.30 1.65 19.29
C GLY A 102 3.81 1.51 19.50
N LYS A 103 4.30 0.27 19.50
CA LYS A 103 5.71 -0.04 19.77
C LYS A 103 6.58 0.54 18.65
N LYS A 104 7.61 1.30 19.01
CA LYS A 104 8.58 1.82 18.02
C LYS A 104 9.42 0.68 17.45
N PHE A 105 9.57 0.69 16.14
CA PHE A 105 10.55 -0.13 15.43
C PHE A 105 10.91 0.57 14.11
N SER A 106 12.13 0.36 13.63
CA SER A 106 12.58 0.85 12.33
C SER A 106 13.04 -0.35 11.54
N LYS A 107 12.13 -0.91 10.72
CA LYS A 107 12.38 -2.12 9.94
C LYS A 107 11.61 -2.11 8.63
N TYR A 108 12.07 -2.97 7.73
CA TYR A 108 11.25 -3.45 6.64
C TYR A 108 10.28 -4.49 7.19
N ILE A 109 9.03 -4.42 6.76
CA ILE A 109 8.03 -5.46 7.02
C ILE A 109 7.58 -6.05 5.68
N THR A 110 7.12 -7.29 5.73
CA THR A 110 6.37 -7.91 4.63
C THR A 110 4.93 -8.06 5.09
N THR A 111 4.00 -7.66 4.23
CA THR A 111 2.55 -7.79 4.44
C THR A 111 1.88 -8.22 3.14
N VAL A 112 0.56 -8.39 3.14
CA VAL A 112 -0.22 -8.85 2.00
C VAL A 112 -1.35 -7.87 1.70
N PHE A 113 -1.52 -7.50 0.43
CA PHE A 113 -2.61 -6.65 -0.05
C PHE A 113 -3.65 -7.47 -0.83
N PRO A 114 -4.97 -7.18 -0.67
CA PRO A 114 -6.07 -7.99 -1.22
C PRO A 114 -6.39 -7.70 -2.71
N SER A 115 -5.34 -7.62 -3.53
CA SER A 115 -5.41 -7.34 -4.96
C SER A 115 -4.11 -7.83 -5.63
N GLY A 116 -4.13 -8.12 -6.93
CA GLY A 116 -2.96 -8.65 -7.63
C GLY A 116 -3.27 -9.59 -8.78
N PHE A 117 -2.29 -10.45 -9.07
CA PHE A 117 -2.39 -11.47 -10.12
C PHE A 117 -3.07 -12.74 -9.61
N GLY A 118 -4.01 -13.28 -10.38
CA GLY A 118 -4.68 -14.53 -10.09
C GLY A 118 -5.06 -15.29 -11.37
N TYR A 119 -5.44 -16.54 -11.22
CA TYR A 119 -5.86 -17.42 -12.31
C TYR A 119 -7.37 -17.60 -12.31
N GLU A 120 -7.93 -17.70 -13.50
CA GLU A 120 -9.31 -18.13 -13.73
C GLU A 120 -9.32 -19.23 -14.78
N ASP A 121 -10.11 -20.26 -14.48
CA ASP A 121 -10.36 -21.36 -15.38
C ASP A 121 -11.38 -20.89 -16.41
N LYS A 122 -10.96 -20.85 -17.68
CA LYS A 122 -11.87 -20.61 -18.80
C LYS A 122 -12.24 -21.94 -19.42
N ILE A 123 -13.54 -22.23 -19.42
CA ILE A 123 -14.13 -23.27 -20.24
C ILE A 123 -14.49 -22.60 -21.57
N GLU A 124 -13.76 -22.94 -22.62
CA GLU A 124 -14.15 -22.55 -23.97
C GLU A 124 -15.26 -23.51 -24.42
N THR A 125 -16.39 -22.99 -24.88
CA THR A 125 -17.50 -23.78 -25.44
C THR A 125 -17.59 -23.52 -26.93
N ASN A 126 -17.77 -24.58 -27.73
CA ASN A 126 -17.95 -24.46 -29.17
C ASN A 126 -19.37 -23.95 -29.49
N ILE A 127 -19.65 -23.69 -30.77
CA ILE A 127 -20.95 -23.17 -31.23
C ILE A 127 -22.11 -24.16 -30.92
N GLU A 128 -21.80 -25.43 -30.67
CA GLU A 128 -22.77 -26.49 -30.32
C GLU A 128 -23.00 -26.60 -28.81
N GLY A 129 -22.36 -25.74 -28.00
CA GLY A 129 -22.45 -25.78 -26.53
C GLY A 129 -21.61 -26.87 -25.86
N ASN A 130 -20.81 -27.61 -26.63
CA ASN A 130 -19.88 -28.59 -26.12
C ASN A 130 -18.59 -27.90 -25.66
N ASN A 131 -17.93 -28.43 -24.62
CA ASN A 131 -16.63 -27.92 -24.18
C ASN A 131 -15.62 -28.07 -25.33
N ALA A 132 -15.13 -26.94 -25.84
CA ALA A 132 -14.39 -26.85 -27.10
C ALA A 132 -13.00 -27.45 -27.01
N ASP A 133 -12.25 -27.27 -25.93
CA ASP A 133 -10.93 -27.88 -25.71
C ASP A 133 -10.42 -27.51 -24.31
N GLY A 134 -10.66 -28.38 -23.32
CA GLY A 134 -10.03 -28.32 -22.00
C GLY A 134 -10.28 -27.05 -21.15
N ILE A 135 -9.72 -27.06 -19.94
CA ILE A 135 -9.69 -25.89 -19.05
C ILE A 135 -8.43 -25.09 -19.37
N SER A 136 -8.57 -23.84 -19.83
CA SER A 136 -7.43 -22.94 -19.96
C SER A 136 -7.25 -22.11 -18.68
N HIS A 137 -6.06 -22.17 -18.09
CA HIS A 137 -5.71 -21.36 -16.91
C HIS A 137 -5.14 -20.02 -17.36
N LYS A 138 -5.96 -18.96 -17.34
CA LYS A 138 -5.51 -17.63 -17.76
C LYS A 138 -5.20 -16.76 -16.54
N GLU A 139 -3.99 -16.17 -16.52
CA GLU A 139 -3.59 -15.20 -15.49
C GLU A 139 -4.18 -13.82 -15.80
N TYR A 140 -4.75 -13.18 -14.79
CA TYR A 140 -5.34 -11.85 -14.83
C TYR A 140 -4.76 -10.94 -13.76
N LEU A 141 -4.63 -9.65 -14.06
CA LEU A 141 -4.45 -8.62 -13.05
C LEU A 141 -5.83 -8.16 -12.56
N TYR A 142 -6.19 -8.57 -11.35
CA TYR A 142 -7.45 -8.18 -10.73
C TYR A 142 -7.30 -6.81 -10.08
N GLN A 143 -8.15 -5.87 -10.48
CA GLN A 143 -8.21 -4.52 -9.93
C GLN A 143 -9.53 -4.30 -9.20
N LYS A 144 -9.43 -3.81 -7.96
CA LYS A 144 -10.57 -3.48 -7.09
C LYS A 144 -10.58 -1.99 -6.80
N LYS A 145 -11.75 -1.37 -6.86
CA LYS A 145 -11.92 0.03 -6.43
C LYS A 145 -11.84 0.17 -4.91
N SER A 146 -12.23 -0.87 -4.17
CA SER A 146 -12.19 -0.84 -2.70
C SER A 146 -10.77 -0.90 -2.13
N PHE A 147 -9.81 -1.39 -2.93
CA PHE A 147 -8.41 -1.42 -2.57
C PHE A 147 -7.52 -1.34 -3.82
N PRO A 148 -7.38 -0.15 -4.44
CA PRO A 148 -6.39 0.02 -5.50
C PRO A 148 -5.00 -0.17 -4.88
N LEU A 149 -4.14 -0.95 -5.54
CA LEU A 149 -2.77 -1.12 -5.07
C LEU A 149 -2.05 0.24 -5.14
N PRO A 150 -1.46 0.73 -4.03
CA PRO A 150 -0.67 1.95 -4.07
C PRO A 150 0.54 1.78 -5.01
N LYS A 151 1.14 2.88 -5.48
CA LYS A 151 2.30 2.79 -6.37
C LYS A 151 3.55 2.39 -5.58
N ILE A 152 4.45 1.60 -6.18
CA ILE A 152 5.80 1.41 -5.62
C ILE A 152 6.48 2.78 -5.48
N GLY A 153 7.06 3.04 -4.31
CA GLY A 153 7.64 4.32 -3.89
C GLY A 153 6.66 5.30 -3.26
N SER A 154 5.35 5.02 -3.27
CA SER A 154 4.38 5.87 -2.58
C SER A 154 4.36 5.59 -1.07
N LYS A 155 3.98 6.63 -0.32
CA LYS A 155 3.80 6.58 1.13
C LYS A 155 2.34 6.29 1.47
N PHE A 156 2.13 5.63 2.60
CA PHE A 156 0.79 5.34 3.12
C PHE A 156 0.78 5.28 4.64
N VAL A 157 -0.39 5.47 5.24
CA VAL A 157 -0.66 5.23 6.65
C VAL A 157 -1.59 4.05 6.79
N THR A 158 -1.28 3.15 7.73
CA THR A 158 -2.18 2.04 8.07
C THR A 158 -1.90 1.50 9.47
N GLY A 159 -2.87 0.76 9.99
CA GLY A 159 -2.73 -0.03 11.20
C GLY A 159 -2.19 -1.42 10.87
N ILE A 160 -1.28 -1.90 11.69
CA ILE A 160 -0.72 -3.24 11.57
C ILE A 160 -0.91 -4.04 12.85
N VAL A 161 -1.11 -5.33 12.67
CA VAL A 161 -1.11 -6.35 13.72
C VAL A 161 -0.01 -7.36 13.44
N LYS A 162 0.50 -8.00 14.50
CA LYS A 162 1.51 -9.04 14.41
C LYS A 162 0.88 -10.38 14.78
N ASP A 163 0.73 -11.23 13.80
CA ASP A 163 0.19 -12.57 13.94
C ASP A 163 1.26 -13.61 13.58
N GLN A 164 1.51 -14.56 14.50
CA GLN A 164 2.54 -15.61 14.36
C GLN A 164 3.90 -15.08 13.86
N GLY A 165 4.33 -13.92 14.37
CA GLY A 165 5.60 -13.32 13.98
C GLY A 165 5.57 -12.49 12.68
N LYS A 166 4.47 -12.51 11.92
CA LYS A 166 4.29 -11.81 10.64
C LYS A 166 3.43 -10.57 10.82
N TYR A 167 3.76 -9.51 10.09
CA TYR A 167 2.97 -8.28 10.10
C TYR A 167 1.86 -8.36 9.06
N GLN A 168 0.66 -7.93 9.44
CA GLN A 168 -0.51 -7.87 8.57
C GLN A 168 -1.15 -6.49 8.69
N VAL A 169 -1.76 -6.02 7.59
CA VAL A 169 -2.66 -4.87 7.65
C VAL A 169 -3.99 -5.35 8.20
N SER A 170 -4.47 -4.75 9.28
CA SER A 170 -5.62 -5.27 10.04
C SER A 170 -6.97 -5.14 9.32
N ALA A 171 -7.21 -4.04 8.60
CA ALA A 171 -8.47 -3.80 7.91
C ALA A 171 -8.25 -2.95 6.63
N PRO A 172 -7.54 -3.51 5.62
CA PRO A 172 -7.04 -2.73 4.48
C PRO A 172 -8.13 -1.94 3.73
N LEU A 173 -9.39 -2.40 3.76
CA LEU A 173 -10.51 -1.72 3.10
C LEU A 173 -10.94 -0.41 3.77
N PHE A 174 -10.64 -0.22 5.06
CA PHE A 174 -11.16 0.90 5.86
C PHE A 174 -10.06 1.69 6.57
N ASN A 175 -8.88 1.10 6.78
CA ASN A 175 -7.80 1.72 7.55
C ASN A 175 -6.49 1.91 6.76
N PHE A 176 -6.62 2.20 5.47
CA PHE A 176 -5.49 2.40 4.56
C PHE A 176 -5.60 3.75 3.85
N TRP A 177 -4.66 4.64 4.12
CA TRP A 177 -4.58 5.97 3.51
C TRP A 177 -3.34 6.10 2.66
N THR A 178 -3.49 6.59 1.44
CA THR A 178 -2.35 6.94 0.58
C THR A 178 -1.95 8.39 0.81
N PHE A 179 -0.65 8.65 0.86
CA PHE A 179 -0.11 10.00 1.00
C PHE A 179 0.22 10.57 -0.37
N ASN A 180 -0.45 11.65 -0.76
CA ASN A 180 -0.30 12.29 -2.06
C ASN A 180 -0.37 13.81 -1.91
N LYS A 181 0.58 14.53 -2.54
CA LYS A 181 0.66 16.01 -2.50
C LYS A 181 0.56 16.60 -1.08
N GLY A 182 1.23 15.97 -0.10
CA GLY A 182 1.25 16.46 1.28
C GLY A 182 0.06 16.07 2.14
N GLN A 183 -0.90 15.31 1.61
CA GLN A 183 -2.12 14.94 2.33
C GLN A 183 -2.42 13.44 2.21
N LEU A 184 -2.93 12.86 3.30
CA LEU A 184 -3.54 11.55 3.32
C LEU A 184 -4.92 11.59 2.68
N LYS A 185 -5.22 10.56 1.89
CA LYS A 185 -6.54 10.28 1.35
C LYS A 185 -6.86 8.80 1.55
N LEU A 186 -8.09 8.51 1.95
CA LEU A 186 -8.58 7.14 2.05
C LEU A 186 -8.41 6.43 0.70
N ASN A 187 -7.83 5.23 0.74
CA ASN A 187 -7.48 4.49 -0.47
C ASN A 187 -8.68 3.84 -1.14
N ASN A 188 -9.69 3.44 -0.35
CA ASN A 188 -10.92 2.85 -0.83
C ASN A 188 -11.72 3.86 -1.66
N LEU A 189 -11.79 3.64 -2.98
CA LEU A 189 -12.41 4.56 -3.94
C LEU A 189 -13.93 4.48 -3.92
N ASP A 190 -14.50 3.39 -3.39
CA ASP A 190 -15.95 3.20 -3.36
C ASP A 190 -16.61 4.01 -2.25
N ILE A 191 -15.91 4.23 -1.13
CA ILE A 191 -16.50 4.86 0.06
C ILE A 191 -16.04 6.30 0.28
N ARG A 192 -14.83 6.67 -0.15
CA ARG A 192 -14.23 7.98 0.20
C ARG A 192 -15.03 9.21 -0.28
N ASN A 193 -15.89 9.03 -1.28
CA ASN A 193 -16.69 10.08 -1.90
C ASN A 193 -18.18 9.98 -1.55
N ILE A 194 -18.59 9.03 -0.70
CA ILE A 194 -19.99 8.92 -0.28
C ILE A 194 -20.33 10.11 0.63
N GLU A 195 -21.48 10.73 0.41
CA GLU A 195 -21.99 11.84 1.23
C GLU A 195 -23.14 11.36 2.11
N ASN A 196 -23.39 12.05 3.23
CA ASN A 196 -24.48 11.75 4.16
C ASN A 196 -24.43 10.33 4.76
N ASP A 197 -23.22 9.79 4.97
CA ASP A 197 -22.99 8.51 5.65
C ASP A 197 -22.14 8.75 6.90
N GLU A 198 -22.72 8.49 8.07
CA GLU A 198 -22.08 8.73 9.37
C GLU A 198 -20.71 8.06 9.50
N LYS A 199 -20.56 6.85 8.95
CA LYS A 199 -19.31 6.08 9.07
C LYS A 199 -18.24 6.63 8.15
N VAL A 200 -18.64 7.08 6.96
CA VAL A 200 -17.75 7.78 6.02
C VAL A 200 -17.30 9.11 6.59
N ASP A 201 -18.17 9.85 7.27
CA ASP A 201 -17.81 11.10 7.95
C ASP A 201 -16.82 10.85 9.10
N GLN A 202 -17.01 9.80 9.91
CA GLN A 202 -16.02 9.40 10.91
C GLN A 202 -14.65 9.04 10.29
N LEU A 203 -14.63 8.38 9.12
CA LEU A 203 -13.38 8.11 8.39
C LEU A 203 -12.72 9.40 7.88
N ARG A 204 -13.50 10.41 7.49
CA ARG A 204 -12.98 11.73 7.10
C ARG A 204 -12.35 12.43 8.29
N ASP A 205 -13.03 12.47 9.43
CA ASP A 205 -12.49 13.03 10.68
C ASP A 205 -11.17 12.34 11.08
N LEU A 206 -11.13 11.01 11.00
CA LEU A 206 -9.90 10.26 11.25
C LEU A 206 -8.80 10.62 10.23
N THR A 207 -9.15 10.82 8.96
CA THR A 207 -8.20 11.24 7.92
C THR A 207 -7.60 12.62 8.24
N GLU A 208 -8.42 13.57 8.65
CA GLU A 208 -7.98 14.92 9.06
C GLU A 208 -7.09 14.86 10.29
N PHE A 209 -7.48 14.08 11.30
CA PHE A 209 -6.66 13.86 12.50
C PHE A 209 -5.27 13.30 12.14
N LEU A 210 -5.20 12.31 11.25
CA LEU A 210 -3.94 11.72 10.80
C LEU A 210 -3.09 12.75 10.03
N ASN A 211 -3.70 13.58 9.17
CA ASN A 211 -3.02 14.68 8.48
C ASN A 211 -2.39 15.67 9.46
N CYS A 212 -3.16 16.13 10.45
CA CYS A 212 -2.66 17.01 11.52
C CYS A 212 -1.46 16.38 12.24
N LYS A 213 -1.57 15.10 12.60
CA LYS A 213 -0.50 14.38 13.31
C LYS A 213 0.79 14.24 12.50
N LEU A 214 0.69 14.07 11.18
CA LEU A 214 1.85 14.05 10.27
C LEU A 214 2.49 15.44 10.15
N ASN A 215 1.68 16.50 10.07
CA ASN A 215 2.17 17.87 9.92
C ASN A 215 2.80 18.42 11.20
N SER A 216 2.20 18.19 12.37
CA SER A 216 2.78 18.60 13.66
C SER A 216 4.12 17.92 13.97
N SER A 217 4.39 16.78 13.33
CA SER A 217 5.64 16.06 13.46
C SER A 217 6.81 16.66 12.69
N HIS A 218 6.56 17.59 11.76
CA HIS A 218 7.59 18.26 10.97
C HIS A 218 8.13 19.55 11.62
N ASN A 219 7.44 20.05 12.67
CA ASN A 219 7.78 21.29 13.37
C ASN A 219 8.50 21.06 14.72
N LYS A 220 9.06 19.87 14.93
CA LYS A 220 9.90 19.53 16.09
C LYS A 220 11.22 18.94 15.61
#